data_AF-A0A0W0VKP8-F1
#
_entry.id   AF-A0A0W0VKP8-F1
#
_cell.length_a   1.000
_cell.length_b   1.000
_cell.length_c   1.000
_cell.angle_alpha   90.00
_cell.angle_beta   90.00
_cell.angle_gamma   90.00
#
_symmetry.space_group_name_H-M   'P 1'
#
loop_
_entity.id
_entity.type
_entity.pdbx_description
1 polymer ?
#
loop_
_entity_poly.entity_id
_entity_poly.type
_entity_poly.pdbx_seq_one_letter_code
_entity_poly.pdbx_strand_id
1 'polypeptide(L)' 'MIVMGKIAEINAGIGQYLQVRPKAANSQSLGYTFDEEGNKTLTLPRGFYLRSRFTSSILKQV' A
#
# COMPACT_ATOMS: atom_id res chain seq x y z
N MET A 1 -5.54 5.51 -7.23
CA MET A 1 -4.15 5.06 -7.52
C MET A 1 -4.13 3.59 -7.90
N ILE A 2 -4.49 2.65 -7.02
CA ILE A 2 -4.48 1.20 -7.31
C ILE A 2 -5.33 0.83 -8.54
N VAL A 3 -6.62 1.20 -8.54
CA VAL A 3 -7.55 0.86 -9.65
C VAL A 3 -7.17 1.56 -10.97
N MET A 4 -6.48 2.69 -10.90
CA MET A 4 -6.06 3.46 -12.08
C MET A 4 -4.68 3.02 -12.59
N GLY A 5 -4.12 1.91 -12.11
CA GLY A 5 -2.79 1.42 -12.53
C GLY A 5 -1.58 2.20 -11.99
N LYS A 6 -1.81 3.29 -11.25
CA LYS A 6 -0.79 4.18 -10.66
C LYS A 6 -0.14 3.60 -9.39
N ILE A 7 0.24 2.32 -9.42
CA ILE A 7 0.83 1.61 -8.28
C ILE A 7 2.20 2.20 -7.90
N ALA A 8 3.02 2.58 -8.88
CA ALA A 8 4.37 3.11 -8.67
C ALA A 8 4.37 4.45 -7.90
N GLU A 9 3.32 5.26 -8.08
CA GLU A 9 3.16 6.56 -7.41
C GLU A 9 2.83 6.41 -5.91
N ILE A 10 2.33 5.25 -5.47
CA ILE A 10 1.95 5.02 -4.08
C ILE A 10 3.21 4.91 -3.21
N ASN A 11 3.34 5.82 -2.24
CA ASN A 11 4.46 5.86 -1.29
C ASN A 11 3.98 6.00 0.17
N ALA A 12 4.94 5.91 1.10
CA ALA A 12 4.68 5.91 2.54
C ALA A 12 4.16 7.25 3.10
N GLY A 13 4.21 8.34 2.33
CA GLY A 13 3.70 9.66 2.71
C GLY A 13 2.20 9.83 2.48
N ILE A 14 1.59 9.03 1.62
CA ILE A 14 0.17 9.13 1.28
C ILE A 14 -0.71 8.56 2.41
N GLY A 15 -1.82 9.25 2.70
CA GLY A 15 -2.86 8.81 3.63
C GLY A 15 -2.70 9.33 5.06
N GLN A 16 -3.81 9.82 5.62
CA GLN A 16 -3.85 10.41 6.96
C GLN A 16 -3.74 9.34 8.07
N TYR A 17 -4.61 8.34 8.09
CA TYR A 17 -4.57 7.31 9.15
C TYR A 17 -4.19 5.93 8.63
N LEU A 18 -4.48 5.67 7.37
CA LEU A 18 -4.19 4.42 6.67
C LEU A 18 -3.15 4.69 5.58
N GLN A 19 -2.17 3.80 5.42
CA GLN A 19 -1.19 3.86 4.34
C GLN A 19 -1.02 2.51 3.65
N VAL A 20 -0.52 2.55 2.41
CA VAL A 20 -0.19 1.37 1.62
C VAL A 20 1.33 1.18 1.59
N ARG A 21 1.82 -0.01 1.89
CA ARG A 21 3.25 -0.34 1.94
C ARG A 21 3.53 -1.74 1.38
N PRO A 22 4.77 -2.04 0.94
CA PRO A 22 5.14 -3.40 0.59
C PRO A 22 4.85 -4.38 1.74
N LYS A 23 4.17 -5.49 1.44
CA LYS A 23 3.90 -6.60 2.36
C LYS A 23 4.26 -7.90 1.65
N ALA A 24 5.55 -8.19 1.63
CA ALA A 24 6.10 -9.30 0.90
C ALA A 24 7.06 -10.08 1.81
N ALA A 25 7.25 -11.39 1.58
CA ALA A 25 8.20 -12.18 2.35
C ALA A 25 9.64 -11.72 2.10
N ASN A 26 9.92 -11.31 0.86
CA ASN A 26 11.20 -10.77 0.40
C ASN A 26 10.96 -9.86 -0.82
N SER A 27 12.03 -9.22 -1.31
CA SER A 27 12.00 -8.35 -2.50
C SER A 27 11.77 -9.08 -3.83
N GLN A 28 11.74 -10.41 -3.82
CA GLN A 28 11.49 -11.25 -5.00
C GLN A 28 10.05 -11.79 -5.06
N SER A 29 9.28 -11.58 -4.01
CA SER A 29 7.88 -11.99 -3.94
C SER A 29 7.06 -11.04 -4.81
N LEU A 30 6.72 -11.46 -6.02
CA LEU A 30 5.95 -10.67 -6.98
C LEU A 30 4.50 -11.17 -7.07
N GLY A 31 3.57 -10.24 -7.33
CA GLY A 31 2.17 -10.52 -7.60
C GLY A 31 1.68 -9.71 -8.80
N TYR A 32 0.55 -10.14 -9.38
CA TYR A 32 -0.05 -9.46 -10.52
C TYR A 32 -0.74 -8.15 -10.13
N THR A 33 -0.60 -7.15 -11.00
CA THR A 33 -1.36 -5.91 -10.99
C THR A 33 -1.62 -5.45 -12.42
N PHE A 34 -2.27 -4.30 -12.58
CA PHE A 34 -2.51 -3.67 -13.87
C PHE A 34 -1.82 -2.31 -13.92
N ASP A 35 -1.27 -1.94 -15.07
CA ASP A 35 -0.75 -0.59 -15.33
C ASP A 35 -1.87 0.38 -15.78
N GLU A 36 -1.51 1.62 -16.13
CA GLU A 36 -2.47 2.68 -16.49
C GLU A 36 -3.23 2.35 -17.79
N GLU A 37 -2.63 1.53 -18.64
CA GLU A 37 -3.17 1.05 -19.91
C GLU A 37 -4.00 -0.24 -19.75
N GLY A 38 -4.01 -0.83 -18.56
CA GLY A 38 -4.74 -2.07 -18.26
C GLY A 38 -4.00 -3.36 -18.63
N ASN A 39 -2.71 -3.30 -18.93
CA ASN A 39 -1.88 -4.48 -19.14
C ASN A 39 -1.55 -5.15 -17.80
N LYS A 40 -1.47 -6.48 -17.80
CA LYS A 40 -0.99 -7.22 -16.65
C LYS A 40 0.50 -6.98 -16.46
N THR A 41 0.89 -6.63 -15.24
CA THR A 41 2.29 -6.44 -14.85
C THR A 41 2.55 -7.08 -13.49
N LEU A 42 3.83 -7.22 -13.13
CA LEU A 42 4.29 -7.76 -11.85
C LEU A 42 4.78 -6.64 -10.94
N THR A 43 4.41 -6.71 -9.67
CA THR A 43 4.87 -5.76 -8.65
C THR A 43 5.00 -6.45 -7.29
N LEU A 44 5.68 -5.80 -6.35
CA LEU A 44 5.69 -6.26 -4.95
C LEU A 44 4.27 -6.17 -4.37
N PRO A 45 3.76 -7.24 -3.74
CA PRO A 45 2.50 -7.18 -3.02
C PRO A 45 2.51 -6.04 -2.01
N ARG A 46 1.39 -5.34 -1.91
CA ARG A 46 1.20 -4.22 -1.00
C ARG A 46 0.08 -4.53 -0.02
N GLY A 47 0.22 -4.05 1.21
CA GLY A 47 -0.77 -4.18 2.26
C GLY A 47 -1.17 -2.82 2.82
N PHE A 48 -2.32 -2.81 3.48
CA PHE A 48 -2.78 -1.67 4.27
C PHE A 48 -2.20 -1.71 5.68
N TYR A 49 -1.78 -0.56 6.17
CA TYR A 49 -1.21 -0.38 7.50
C TYR A 49 -1.82 0.84 8.16
N LEU A 50 -2.28 0.68 9.40
CA LEU A 50 -2.65 1.82 10.24
C LEU A 50 -1.39 2.54 10.70
N ARG A 51 -1.42 3.87 10.64
CA ARG A 51 -0.33 4.69 11.17
C ARG A 51 -0.34 4.68 12.69
N SER A 52 0.83 4.80 13.29
CA SER A 52 1.00 4.92 14.75
C SER A 52 0.17 6.05 15.35
N ARG A 53 0.03 7.20 14.67
CA ARG A 53 -0.85 8.29 15.14
C ARG A 53 -2.32 7.88 15.27
N PHE A 54 -2.80 7.00 14.40
CA PHE A 54 -4.17 6.49 14.47
C PHE A 54 -4.32 5.53 15.64
N THR A 55 -3.48 4.51 15.73
CA THR A 55 -3.55 3.54 16.84
C THR A 55 -3.30 4.19 18.19
N SER A 56 -2.42 5.18 18.28
CA SER A 56 -2.23 5.99 19.50
C SER A 56 -3.50 6.77 19.88
N SER A 57 -4.25 7.30 18.91
CA SER A 57 -5.51 7.99 19.22
C SER A 57 -6.57 7.04 19.78
N ILE A 58 -6.62 5.79 19.32
CA ILE A 58 -7.52 4.75 19.84
C ILE A 58 -7.11 4.37 21.27
N LEU A 59 -5.82 4.12 21.50
CA LEU A 59 -5.32 3.73 22.83
C LEU A 59 -5.55 4.81 23.90
N LYS A 60 -5.63 6.09 23.52
CA LYS A 60 -5.93 7.20 24.44
C LYS A 60 -7.42 7.34 24.77
N GLN A 61 -8.30 6.64 24.06
CA GLN A 61 -9.74 6.62 24.35
C GLN A 61 -10.11 5.56 25.38
N VAL A 62 -9.16 4.69 25.74
CA VAL A 62 -9.30 3.63 26.75
C VAL A 62 -8.61 4.10 28.04
#